data_AF-A0A0Q9TR82-F1
#
_entry.id   AF-A0A0Q9TR82-F1
#
_cell.length_a   1.000
_cell.length_b   1.000
_cell.length_c   1.000
_cell.angle_alpha   90.00
_cell.angle_beta   90.00
_cell.angle_gamma   90.00
#
_symmetry.space_group_name_H-M   'P 1'
#
loop_
_entity.id
_entity.type
_entity.pdbx_description
1 polymer ?
#
loop_
_entity_poly.entity_id
_entity_poly.type
_entity_poly.pdbx_seq_one_letter_code
_entity_poly.pdbx_strand_id
1 'polypeptide(L)'
;MDTTQTAWTILDAAHAALRDTVTAVRTDEWDGPTPCSDWTVAQVLQHAAGDQQAYAALLGEGDFPAYDPFSPTGTLETSALELLDPPLRASRLAFSRVGADDPAVAVPLPQARLVAPVAVGAAALDAAVHAWDIAVATGQPSPMDAGLAAQLYAVAVEIVEPLRGFAYAAALPGVQGDAVDRLLRYLGRDPSWSPTR
;
A
#
# COMPACT_ATOMS: atom_id res chain seq x y z
N MET A 1 11.70 -5.87 -22.73
CA MET A 1 10.27 -6.08 -22.45
C MET A 1 9.77 -4.81 -21.83
N ASP A 2 8.62 -4.33 -22.26
CA ASP A 2 8.00 -3.13 -21.70
C ASP A 2 7.61 -3.45 -20.24
N THR A 3 8.48 -3.05 -19.32
CA THR A 3 8.31 -3.29 -17.89
C THR A 3 7.34 -2.25 -17.37
N THR A 4 6.13 -2.12 -17.91
CA THR A 4 5.10 -1.16 -17.44
C THR A 4 3.84 -1.83 -16.90
N GLN A 5 3.58 -3.09 -17.24
CA GLN A 5 2.46 -3.89 -16.72
C GLN A 5 2.89 -5.33 -16.38
N THR A 6 2.20 -5.92 -15.42
CA THR A 6 2.31 -7.34 -15.05
C THR A 6 1.04 -8.09 -15.48
N ALA A 7 1.05 -9.42 -15.36
CA ALA A 7 -0.21 -10.18 -15.43
C ALA A 7 -1.11 -9.93 -14.20
N TRP A 8 -0.59 -9.24 -13.18
CA TRP A 8 -1.24 -8.95 -11.92
C TRP A 8 -1.86 -7.54 -11.93
N THR A 9 -3.01 -7.41 -12.59
CA THR A 9 -3.70 -6.12 -12.76
C THR A 9 -4.03 -5.43 -11.43
N ILE A 10 -4.26 -6.19 -10.35
CA ILE A 10 -4.49 -5.66 -9.00
C ILE A 10 -3.28 -4.87 -8.47
N LEU A 11 -2.07 -5.36 -8.72
CA LEU A 11 -0.83 -4.69 -8.30
C LEU A 11 -0.56 -3.46 -9.15
N ASP A 12 -0.73 -3.59 -10.47
CA ASP A 12 -0.54 -2.47 -11.39
C ASP A 12 -1.52 -1.32 -11.06
N ALA A 13 -2.77 -1.62 -10.75
CA ALA A 13 -3.77 -0.63 -10.35
C ALA A 13 -3.43 0.05 -9.01
N ALA A 14 -2.98 -0.73 -8.01
CA ALA A 14 -2.56 -0.20 -6.72
C ALA A 14 -1.32 0.71 -6.82
N HIS A 15 -0.33 0.31 -7.63
CA HIS A 15 0.86 1.12 -7.90
C HIS A 15 0.52 2.42 -8.64
N ALA A 16 -0.38 2.37 -9.62
CA ALA A 16 -0.86 3.56 -10.31
C ALA A 16 -1.57 4.51 -9.34
N ALA A 17 -2.49 3.99 -8.52
CA ALA A 17 -3.19 4.76 -7.50
C ALA A 17 -2.22 5.49 -6.54
N LEU A 18 -1.21 4.79 -6.02
CA LEU A 18 -0.21 5.38 -5.13
C LEU A 18 0.62 6.46 -5.84
N ARG A 19 1.14 6.14 -7.03
CA ARG A 19 1.98 7.07 -7.80
C ARG A 19 1.24 8.34 -8.22
N ASP A 20 0.01 8.20 -8.70
CA ASP A 20 -0.80 9.33 -9.15
C ASP A 20 -1.19 10.23 -7.97
N THR A 21 -1.56 9.64 -6.84
CA THR A 21 -1.86 10.40 -5.61
C THR A 21 -0.64 11.18 -5.13
N VAL A 22 0.53 10.54 -5.08
CA VAL A 22 1.80 11.17 -4.66
C VAL A 22 2.24 12.28 -5.61
N THR A 23 2.00 12.12 -6.91
CA THR A 23 2.28 13.15 -7.92
C THR A 23 1.47 14.43 -7.66
N ALA A 24 0.27 14.32 -7.10
CA ALA A 24 -0.63 15.43 -6.84
C ALA A 24 -0.46 16.11 -5.47
N VAL A 25 0.39 15.58 -4.58
CA VAL A 25 0.67 16.17 -3.27
C VAL A 25 1.43 17.49 -3.41
N ARG A 26 0.97 18.55 -2.75
CA ARG A 26 1.65 19.85 -2.72
C ARG A 26 2.82 19.83 -1.73
N THR A 27 3.80 20.69 -1.97
CA THR A 27 5.02 20.77 -1.15
C THR A 27 4.77 21.11 0.33
N ASP A 28 3.62 21.72 0.66
CA ASP A 28 3.24 22.12 2.01
C ASP A 28 2.38 21.10 2.77
N GLU A 29 2.09 19.94 2.18
CA GLU A 29 1.16 18.94 2.74
C GLU A 29 1.85 17.74 3.40
N TRP A 30 3.17 17.60 3.24
CA TRP A 30 3.95 16.44 3.68
C TRP A 30 3.94 16.19 5.20
N ASP A 31 3.79 17.25 5.99
CA ASP A 31 3.73 17.19 7.46
C ASP A 31 2.29 17.03 7.99
N GLY A 32 1.30 16.93 7.10
CA GLY A 32 -0.11 16.80 7.47
C GLY A 32 -0.42 15.47 8.17
N PRO A 33 -1.43 15.43 9.07
CA PRO A 33 -1.86 14.21 9.74
C PRO A 33 -2.51 13.25 8.74
N THR A 34 -2.54 11.96 9.05
CA THR A 34 -3.17 10.93 8.21
C THR A 34 -4.13 10.04 9.01
N PRO A 35 -4.97 9.22 8.36
CA PRO A 35 -5.73 8.17 9.04
C PRO A 35 -4.85 7.12 9.74
N CYS A 36 -3.59 6.98 9.31
CA CYS A 36 -2.57 6.23 10.05
C CYS A 36 -2.04 7.14 11.18
N SER A 37 -2.74 7.13 12.32
CA SER A 37 -2.70 8.22 13.32
C SER A 37 -1.33 8.62 13.86
N ASP A 38 -0.33 7.77 13.76
CA ASP A 38 1.03 8.05 14.24
C ASP A 38 1.93 8.69 13.16
N TRP A 39 1.46 8.77 11.91
CA TRP A 39 2.27 9.13 10.75
C TRP A 39 1.74 10.35 9.99
N THR A 40 2.69 11.19 9.57
CA THR A 40 2.47 12.25 8.58
C THR A 40 2.37 11.68 7.15
N VAL A 41 1.96 12.52 6.20
CA VAL A 41 1.91 12.15 4.77
C VAL A 41 3.28 11.66 4.26
N ALA A 42 4.38 12.31 4.65
CA ALA A 42 5.73 11.88 4.28
C ALA A 42 6.12 10.54 4.92
N GLN A 43 5.68 10.27 6.14
CA GLN A 43 5.92 9.00 6.81
C GLN A 43 5.15 7.86 6.15
N VAL A 44 3.89 8.08 5.77
CA VAL A 44 3.11 7.11 5.00
C VAL A 44 3.78 6.82 3.64
N LEU A 45 4.27 7.85 2.94
CA LEU A 45 5.01 7.65 1.69
C LEU A 45 6.28 6.82 1.88
N GLN A 46 7.09 7.12 2.90
CA GLN A 46 8.30 6.35 3.21
C GLN A 46 7.97 4.90 3.51
N HIS A 47 6.94 4.64 4.33
CA HIS A 47 6.50 3.29 4.61
C HIS A 47 6.14 2.53 3.32
N ALA A 48 5.23 3.09 2.51
CA ALA A 48 4.77 2.45 1.29
C ALA A 48 5.93 2.19 0.30
N ALA A 49 6.85 3.15 0.14
CA ALA A 49 8.02 2.95 -0.71
C ALA A 49 8.94 1.84 -0.17
N GLY A 50 9.19 1.83 1.14
CA GLY A 50 10.02 0.82 1.81
C GLY A 50 9.42 -0.58 1.75
N ASP A 51 8.12 -0.73 1.96
CA ASP A 51 7.46 -2.03 1.94
C ASP A 51 7.47 -2.64 0.53
N GLN A 52 7.19 -1.85 -0.51
CA GLN A 52 7.31 -2.30 -1.91
C GLN A 52 8.75 -2.72 -2.26
N GLN A 53 9.75 -2.01 -1.74
CA GLN A 53 11.15 -2.40 -1.90
C GLN A 53 11.47 -3.72 -1.15
N ALA A 54 10.90 -3.94 0.03
CA ALA A 54 11.08 -5.20 0.78
C ALA A 54 10.47 -6.40 0.05
N TYR A 55 9.26 -6.24 -0.53
CA TYR A 55 8.66 -7.25 -1.41
C TYR A 55 9.57 -7.57 -2.61
N ALA A 56 10.10 -6.55 -3.29
CA ALA A 56 11.01 -6.72 -4.41
C ALA A 56 12.27 -7.51 -4.01
N ALA A 57 12.92 -7.12 -2.91
CA ALA A 57 14.15 -7.73 -2.43
C ALA A 57 13.96 -9.20 -2.04
N LEU A 58 12.84 -9.55 -1.39
CA LEU A 58 12.51 -10.94 -1.04
C LEU A 58 12.32 -11.84 -2.27
N LEU A 59 11.95 -11.25 -3.39
CA LEU A 59 11.79 -11.93 -4.67
C LEU A 59 13.03 -11.81 -5.57
N GLY A 60 14.14 -11.30 -5.01
CA GLY A 60 15.44 -11.24 -5.68
C GLY A 60 15.65 -10.01 -6.57
N GLU A 61 14.82 -8.97 -6.45
CA GLU A 61 14.97 -7.71 -7.17
C GLU A 61 15.46 -6.58 -6.24
N GLY A 62 16.72 -6.19 -6.41
CA GLY A 62 17.32 -5.09 -5.65
C GLY A 62 17.65 -5.42 -4.20
N ASP A 63 18.01 -4.39 -3.44
CA ASP A 63 18.35 -4.49 -2.02
C ASP A 63 17.14 -4.18 -1.13
N PHE A 64 17.17 -4.67 0.11
CA PHE A 64 16.22 -4.25 1.14
C PHE A 64 16.31 -2.74 1.43
N PRO A 65 15.24 -2.11 1.96
CA PRO A 65 15.29 -0.73 2.41
C PRO A 65 16.46 -0.48 3.37
N ALA A 66 17.14 0.66 3.19
CA ALA A 66 18.25 1.06 4.07
C ALA A 66 17.77 1.62 5.44
N TYR A 67 16.46 1.69 5.65
CA TYR A 67 15.77 2.16 6.84
C TYR A 67 14.68 1.17 7.22
N ASP A 68 14.14 1.27 8.44
CA ASP A 68 13.00 0.49 8.87
C ASP A 68 11.68 1.13 8.36
N PRO A 69 10.94 0.49 7.43
CA PRO A 69 9.68 1.03 6.92
C PRO A 69 8.60 1.17 8.00
N PHE A 70 8.72 0.50 9.15
CA PHE A 70 7.79 0.60 10.28
C PHE A 70 8.17 1.69 11.28
N SER A 71 9.30 2.38 11.07
CA SER A 71 9.74 3.55 11.83
C SER A 71 10.17 4.69 10.90
N PRO A 72 9.29 5.16 10.00
CA PRO A 72 9.63 6.20 9.02
C PRO A 72 9.98 7.53 9.70
N THR A 73 11.00 8.22 9.19
CA THR A 73 11.50 9.49 9.75
C THR A 73 10.62 10.68 9.40
N GLY A 74 9.91 10.60 8.26
CA GLY A 74 9.16 11.72 7.69
C GLY A 74 10.01 12.72 6.90
N THR A 75 11.34 12.62 6.96
CA THR A 75 12.24 13.48 6.20
C THR A 75 12.49 12.92 4.80
N LEU A 76 12.03 13.61 3.76
CA LEU A 76 12.29 13.25 2.37
C LEU A 76 13.62 13.85 1.90
N GLU A 77 14.66 13.02 1.79
CA GLU A 77 16.00 13.42 1.30
C GLU A 77 16.05 13.65 -0.22
N THR A 78 15.07 13.10 -0.94
CA THR A 78 14.87 13.22 -2.39
C THR A 78 13.44 13.66 -2.67
N SER A 79 13.12 13.97 -3.93
CA SER A 79 11.72 14.21 -4.28
C SER A 79 10.86 12.96 -4.05
N ALA A 80 9.57 13.16 -3.80
CA ALA A 80 8.64 12.07 -3.51
C ALA A 80 8.62 10.98 -4.61
N LEU A 81 8.72 11.37 -5.88
CA LEU A 81 8.77 10.41 -6.99
C LEU A 81 10.14 9.73 -7.14
N GLU A 82 11.24 10.41 -6.81
CA GLU A 82 12.56 9.77 -6.77
C GLU A 82 12.64 8.71 -5.66
N LEU A 83 11.94 8.92 -4.54
CA LEU A 83 11.78 7.92 -3.49
C LEU A 83 10.89 6.75 -3.92
N LEU A 84 9.78 7.02 -4.60
CA LEU A 84 8.71 6.05 -4.86
C LEU A 84 8.89 5.22 -6.15
N ASP A 85 9.31 5.84 -7.26
CA ASP A 85 9.32 5.17 -8.57
C ASP A 85 10.25 3.95 -8.63
N PRO A 86 11.46 3.94 -8.01
CA PRO A 86 12.33 2.77 -8.05
C PRO A 86 11.74 1.54 -7.31
N PRO A 87 11.26 1.64 -6.06
CA PRO A 87 10.57 0.53 -5.38
C PRO A 87 9.37 -0.03 -6.15
N LEU A 88 8.49 0.83 -6.70
CA LEU A 88 7.34 0.36 -7.49
C LEU A 88 7.79 -0.42 -8.72
N ARG A 89 8.81 0.07 -9.44
CA ARG A 89 9.36 -0.62 -10.60
C ARG A 89 9.98 -1.96 -10.23
N ALA A 90 10.73 -2.02 -9.13
CA ALA A 90 11.37 -3.24 -8.65
C ALA A 90 10.34 -4.28 -8.22
N SER A 91 9.35 -3.89 -7.40
CA SER A 91 8.24 -4.74 -6.96
C SER A 91 7.49 -5.32 -8.16
N ARG A 92 7.14 -4.46 -9.13
CA ARG A 92 6.43 -4.88 -10.33
C ARG A 92 7.25 -5.82 -11.23
N LEU A 93 8.55 -5.57 -11.38
CA LEU A 93 9.45 -6.49 -12.09
C LEU A 93 9.53 -7.84 -11.39
N ALA A 94 9.63 -7.85 -10.06
CA ALA A 94 9.71 -9.07 -9.27
C ALA A 94 8.46 -9.93 -9.44
N PHE A 95 7.28 -9.33 -9.23
CA PHE A 95 6.01 -10.01 -9.36
C PHE A 95 5.67 -10.41 -10.81
N SER A 96 6.24 -9.76 -11.84
CA SER A 96 6.08 -10.18 -13.23
C SER A 96 6.62 -11.60 -13.49
N ARG A 97 7.53 -12.10 -12.64
CA ARG A 97 8.12 -13.44 -12.73
C ARG A 97 7.38 -14.47 -11.88
N VAL A 98 6.45 -14.03 -11.03
CA VAL A 98 5.66 -14.91 -10.15
C VAL A 98 4.49 -15.49 -10.94
N GLY A 99 4.49 -16.82 -11.11
CA GLY A 99 3.40 -17.54 -11.76
C GLY A 99 2.16 -17.61 -10.87
N ALA A 100 0.96 -17.59 -11.46
CA ALA A 100 -0.29 -17.58 -10.71
C ALA A 100 -0.50 -18.82 -9.82
N ASP A 101 0.10 -19.95 -10.19
CA ASP A 101 0.03 -21.21 -9.47
C ASP A 101 1.18 -21.40 -8.47
N ASP A 102 2.04 -20.40 -8.25
CA ASP A 102 3.14 -20.52 -7.29
C ASP A 102 2.58 -20.67 -5.86
N PRO A 103 2.86 -21.81 -5.19
CA PRO A 103 2.28 -22.11 -3.89
C PRO A 103 2.97 -21.38 -2.73
N ALA A 104 4.14 -20.73 -2.96
CA ALA A 104 5.01 -20.30 -1.88
C ALA A 104 5.89 -19.09 -2.24
N VAL A 105 5.26 -17.95 -2.48
CA VAL A 105 5.91 -16.65 -2.75
C VAL A 105 6.36 -16.01 -1.42
N ALA A 106 7.60 -15.55 -1.35
CA ALA A 106 8.15 -14.89 -0.17
C ALA A 106 7.50 -13.51 0.06
N VAL A 107 7.21 -13.16 1.31
CA VAL A 107 6.56 -11.89 1.71
C VAL A 107 7.15 -11.32 3.00
N PRO A 108 7.18 -9.99 3.20
CA PRO A 108 7.66 -9.33 4.42
C PRO A 108 6.61 -9.35 5.55
N LEU A 109 5.79 -10.39 5.62
CA LEU A 109 4.74 -10.58 6.63
C LEU A 109 5.16 -11.71 7.60
N PRO A 110 4.56 -11.81 8.81
CA PRO A 110 4.88 -12.88 9.76
C PRO A 110 4.75 -14.31 9.20
N GLN A 111 3.88 -14.51 8.20
CA GLN A 111 3.70 -15.78 7.51
C GLN A 111 4.92 -16.19 6.67
N ALA A 112 5.78 -15.22 6.30
CA ALA A 112 6.96 -15.32 5.45
C ALA A 112 6.74 -15.83 4.01
N ARG A 113 5.73 -16.67 3.77
CA ARG A 113 5.35 -17.19 2.45
C ARG A 113 3.83 -17.30 2.31
N LEU A 114 3.33 -16.97 1.13
CA LEU A 114 1.91 -17.05 0.76
C LEU A 114 1.77 -17.62 -0.66
N VAL A 115 0.58 -18.12 -1.00
CA VAL A 115 0.25 -18.45 -2.40
C VAL A 115 0.24 -17.18 -3.25
N ALA A 116 0.63 -17.26 -4.53
CA ALA A 116 0.87 -16.09 -5.37
C ALA A 116 -0.26 -15.03 -5.38
N PRO A 117 -1.55 -15.39 -5.55
CA PRO A 117 -2.62 -14.39 -5.56
C PRO A 117 -2.70 -13.57 -4.26
N VAL A 118 -2.42 -14.20 -3.11
CA VAL A 118 -2.46 -13.54 -1.80
C VAL A 118 -1.18 -12.73 -1.59
N ALA A 119 -0.01 -13.23 -2.00
CA ALA A 119 1.25 -12.50 -1.88
C ALA A 119 1.25 -11.19 -2.69
N VAL A 120 0.84 -11.27 -3.96
CA VAL A 120 0.67 -10.12 -4.86
C VAL A 120 -0.40 -9.17 -4.31
N GLY A 121 -1.53 -9.74 -3.89
CA GLY A 121 -2.63 -9.00 -3.30
C GLY A 121 -2.22 -8.22 -2.04
N ALA A 122 -1.33 -8.78 -1.22
CA ALA A 122 -0.86 -8.12 -0.01
C ALA A 122 -0.02 -6.88 -0.32
N ALA A 123 0.91 -6.98 -1.28
CA ALA A 123 1.66 -5.83 -1.79
C ALA A 123 0.74 -4.78 -2.44
N ALA A 124 -0.32 -5.22 -3.14
CA ALA A 124 -1.31 -4.32 -3.71
C ALA A 124 -2.18 -3.63 -2.64
N LEU A 125 -2.53 -4.35 -1.57
CA LEU A 125 -3.32 -3.84 -0.44
C LEU A 125 -2.57 -2.72 0.27
N ASP A 126 -1.29 -2.93 0.60
CA ASP A 126 -0.39 -1.92 1.14
C ASP A 126 -0.40 -0.64 0.29
N ALA A 127 -0.03 -0.76 -0.99
CA ALA A 127 0.09 0.39 -1.88
C ALA A 127 -1.23 1.16 -2.06
N ALA A 128 -2.35 0.46 -2.28
CA ALA A 128 -3.64 1.10 -2.54
C ALA A 128 -4.23 1.77 -1.30
N VAL A 129 -4.05 1.17 -0.13
CA VAL A 129 -4.57 1.71 1.12
C VAL A 129 -3.75 2.93 1.56
N HIS A 130 -2.43 2.91 1.37
CA HIS A 130 -1.61 4.08 1.63
C HIS A 130 -1.77 5.18 0.57
N ALA A 131 -2.11 4.84 -0.67
CA ALA A 131 -2.62 5.83 -1.63
C ALA A 131 -3.87 6.53 -1.08
N TRP A 132 -4.82 5.78 -0.52
CA TRP A 132 -6.01 6.37 0.09
C TRP A 132 -5.69 7.22 1.32
N ASP A 133 -4.78 6.78 2.20
CA ASP A 133 -4.35 7.54 3.37
C ASP A 133 -3.78 8.91 2.97
N ILE A 134 -2.92 8.95 1.95
CA ILE A 134 -2.33 10.19 1.41
C ILE A 134 -3.41 11.04 0.74
N ALA A 135 -4.28 10.43 -0.07
CA ALA A 135 -5.31 11.16 -0.80
C ALA A 135 -6.23 11.93 0.16
N VAL A 136 -6.76 11.25 1.18
CA VAL A 136 -7.69 11.89 2.11
C VAL A 136 -6.99 12.94 3.00
N ALA A 137 -5.72 12.71 3.38
CA ALA A 137 -4.90 13.67 4.13
C ALA A 137 -4.65 14.97 3.35
N THR A 138 -4.61 14.89 2.03
CA THR A 138 -4.32 16.02 1.13
C THR A 138 -5.56 16.55 0.40
N GLY A 139 -6.76 16.11 0.81
CA GLY A 139 -8.03 16.58 0.25
C GLY A 139 -8.30 16.12 -1.19
N GLN A 140 -7.63 15.07 -1.64
CA GLN A 140 -7.84 14.43 -2.94
C GLN A 140 -9.02 13.43 -2.88
N PRO A 141 -9.67 13.13 -4.01
CA PRO A 141 -10.66 12.05 -4.06
C PRO A 141 -10.02 10.68 -3.79
N SER A 142 -10.84 9.70 -3.39
CA SER A 142 -10.38 8.31 -3.25
C SER A 142 -9.74 7.81 -4.56
N PRO A 143 -8.54 7.22 -4.51
CA PRO A 143 -7.88 6.66 -5.69
C PRO A 143 -8.33 5.23 -5.99
N MET A 144 -9.11 4.60 -5.08
CA MET A 144 -9.66 3.26 -5.28
C MET A 144 -11.08 3.33 -5.83
N ASP A 145 -11.35 2.52 -6.86
CA ASP A 145 -12.71 2.22 -7.30
C ASP A 145 -13.29 0.99 -6.57
N ALA A 146 -14.59 0.74 -6.79
CA ALA A 146 -15.28 -0.36 -6.14
C ALA A 146 -14.73 -1.75 -6.54
N GLY A 147 -14.17 -1.90 -7.74
CA GLY A 147 -13.65 -3.16 -8.25
C GLY A 147 -12.30 -3.52 -7.63
N LEU A 148 -11.40 -2.55 -7.52
CA LEU A 148 -10.13 -2.70 -6.80
C LEU A 148 -10.39 -2.96 -5.32
N ALA A 149 -11.27 -2.17 -4.68
CA ALA A 149 -11.59 -2.34 -3.26
C ALA A 149 -12.18 -3.73 -2.94
N ALA A 150 -13.04 -4.27 -3.80
CA ALA A 150 -13.59 -5.62 -3.61
C ALA A 150 -12.52 -6.72 -3.70
N GLN A 151 -11.57 -6.60 -4.64
CA GLN A 151 -10.46 -7.55 -4.77
C GLN A 151 -9.52 -7.47 -3.56
N LEU A 152 -9.16 -6.26 -3.15
CA LEU A 152 -8.31 -6.02 -1.98
C LEU A 152 -8.97 -6.49 -0.69
N TYR A 153 -10.30 -6.35 -0.56
CA TYR A 153 -11.03 -6.89 0.59
C TYR A 153 -10.93 -8.41 0.69
N ALA A 154 -10.99 -9.13 -0.44
CA ALA A 154 -10.81 -10.59 -0.46
C ALA A 154 -9.40 -11.01 -0.01
N VAL A 155 -8.37 -10.20 -0.28
CA VAL A 155 -7.02 -10.43 0.24
C VAL A 155 -6.95 -10.09 1.73
N ALA A 156 -7.55 -8.96 2.14
CA ALA A 156 -7.50 -8.48 3.51
C ALA A 156 -8.08 -9.51 4.49
N VAL A 157 -9.18 -10.19 4.14
CA VAL A 157 -9.77 -11.22 5.00
C VAL A 157 -8.86 -12.43 5.25
N GLU A 158 -7.89 -12.68 4.37
CA GLU A 158 -6.93 -13.77 4.51
C GLU A 158 -5.73 -13.39 5.40
N ILE A 159 -5.29 -12.12 5.38
CA ILE A 159 -3.99 -11.72 5.96
C ILE A 159 -4.08 -10.80 7.18
N VAL A 160 -5.19 -10.07 7.38
CA VAL A 160 -5.23 -8.96 8.34
C VAL A 160 -5.33 -9.43 9.79
N GLU A 161 -6.04 -10.52 10.09
CA GLU A 161 -6.31 -10.89 11.50
C GLU A 161 -5.05 -11.12 12.33
N PRO A 162 -4.01 -11.83 11.86
CA PRO A 162 -2.74 -11.96 12.58
C PRO A 162 -1.97 -10.64 12.74
N LEU A 163 -2.27 -9.63 11.93
CA LEU A 163 -1.61 -8.32 11.89
C LEU A 163 -2.38 -7.25 12.68
N ARG A 164 -3.57 -7.57 13.18
CA ARG A 164 -4.44 -6.63 13.89
C ARG A 164 -3.84 -6.26 15.25
N GLY A 165 -3.82 -4.97 15.55
CA GLY A 165 -3.13 -4.40 16.71
C GLY A 165 -1.64 -4.14 16.48
N PHE A 166 -1.09 -4.51 15.32
CA PHE A 166 0.28 -4.19 14.91
C PHE A 166 0.30 -3.31 13.66
N ALA A 167 -0.16 -3.82 12.51
CA ALA A 167 -0.21 -3.07 11.25
C ALA A 167 -1.62 -2.53 10.91
N TYR A 168 -2.65 -3.11 11.53
CA TYR A 168 -4.05 -2.70 11.31
C TYR A 168 -4.75 -2.42 12.64
N ALA A 169 -5.58 -1.37 12.67
CA ALA A 169 -6.42 -1.07 13.81
C ALA A 169 -7.59 -2.07 13.95
N ALA A 170 -8.36 -1.95 15.04
CA ALA A 170 -9.60 -2.70 15.19
C ALA A 170 -10.56 -2.36 14.04
N ALA A 171 -11.22 -3.38 13.48
CA ALA A 171 -12.23 -3.17 12.45
C ALA A 171 -13.35 -2.28 12.99
N LEU A 172 -13.78 -1.31 12.19
CA LEU A 172 -14.90 -0.44 12.52
C LEU A 172 -16.22 -1.16 12.26
N PRO A 173 -17.26 -0.94 13.09
CA PRO A 173 -18.55 -1.58 12.92
C PRO A 173 -19.28 -1.08 11.66
N GLY A 174 -20.17 -1.92 11.15
CA GLY A 174 -21.07 -1.60 10.04
C GLY A 174 -20.49 -1.95 8.67
N VAL A 175 -21.36 -2.44 7.79
CA VAL A 175 -21.07 -2.68 6.35
C VAL A 175 -21.78 -1.65 5.46
N GLN A 176 -22.19 -0.52 6.06
CA GLN A 176 -22.84 0.54 5.31
C GLN A 176 -21.81 1.30 4.49
N GLY A 177 -22.17 1.61 3.24
CA GLY A 177 -21.27 2.21 2.27
C GLY A 177 -21.07 1.35 1.04
N ASP A 178 -20.17 1.79 0.16
CA ASP A 178 -19.76 1.04 -1.00
C ASP A 178 -18.62 0.04 -0.69
N ALA A 179 -18.02 -0.55 -1.72
CA ALA A 179 -16.93 -1.51 -1.55
C ALA A 179 -15.66 -0.88 -0.93
N VAL A 180 -15.41 0.41 -1.18
CA VAL A 180 -14.29 1.15 -0.60
C VAL A 180 -14.52 1.33 0.90
N ASP A 181 -15.71 1.79 1.29
CA ASP A 181 -16.08 1.95 2.70
C ASP A 181 -15.94 0.63 3.47
N ARG A 182 -16.39 -0.48 2.87
CA ARG A 182 -16.29 -1.80 3.48
C ARG A 182 -14.85 -2.24 3.69
N LEU A 183 -13.97 -2.02 2.70
CA LEU A 183 -12.54 -2.31 2.82
C LEU A 183 -11.93 -1.50 3.96
N LEU A 184 -12.07 -0.17 3.91
CA LEU A 184 -11.47 0.74 4.88
C LEU A 184 -11.91 0.43 6.31
N ARG A 185 -13.21 0.23 6.54
CA ARG A 185 -13.73 -0.14 7.87
C ARG A 185 -13.11 -1.43 8.38
N TYR A 186 -12.93 -2.44 7.53
CA TYR A 186 -12.32 -3.70 7.92
C TYR A 186 -10.83 -3.56 8.31
N LEU A 187 -10.13 -2.65 7.64
CA LEU A 187 -8.75 -2.27 7.93
C LEU A 187 -8.63 -1.30 9.14
N GLY A 188 -9.75 -0.92 9.75
CA GLY A 188 -9.79 0.00 10.89
C GLY A 188 -9.67 1.47 10.52
N ARG A 189 -9.90 1.83 9.26
CA ARG A 189 -9.92 3.22 8.75
C ARG A 189 -11.35 3.73 8.67
N ASP A 190 -11.57 4.96 9.14
CA ASP A 190 -12.87 5.64 9.00
C ASP A 190 -12.99 6.23 7.58
N PRO A 191 -13.92 5.76 6.73
CA PRO A 191 -14.08 6.31 5.38
C PRO A 191 -14.49 7.79 5.36
N SER A 192 -15.02 8.30 6.47
CA SER A 192 -15.38 9.72 6.64
C SER A 192 -14.26 10.57 7.25
N TRP A 193 -13.07 10.00 7.45
CA TRP A 193 -11.93 10.72 7.99
C TRP A 193 -11.62 11.96 7.14
N SER A 194 -11.28 13.05 7.81
CA SER A 194 -10.79 14.27 7.18
C SER A 194 -9.79 14.92 8.13
N PRO A 195 -8.76 15.62 7.63
CA PRO A 195 -7.83 16.32 8.50
C PRO A 195 -8.59 17.38 9.29
N THR A 196 -8.45 17.36 10.62
CA THR A 196 -8.97 18.44 11.48
C THR A 196 -8.26 19.74 11.10
N ARG A 197 -9.02 20.72 10.60
CA ARG A 197 -8.51 22.08 10.36
C ARG A 197 -8.12 22.80 11.65
#